data_AF-A0A967ZVM5-F1
#
_entry.id   AF-A0A967ZVM5-F1
#
_cell.length_a   1.000
_cell.length_b   1.000
_cell.length_c   1.000
_cell.angle_alpha   90.00
_cell.angle_beta   90.00
_cell.angle_gamma   90.00
#
_symmetry.space_group_name_H-M   'P 1'
#
loop_
_entity.id
_entity.type
_entity.pdbx_description
1 polymer ?
#
loop_
_entity_poly.entity_id
_entity_poly.type
_entity_poly.pdbx_seq_one_letter_code
_entity_poly.pdbx_strand_id
1 'polypeptide(L)'
;VVLPSIIGVRPEPGIDPGALTTRIDREVPGVEALTRERAVQENPGVQGVSNSANVILGLAFLVVTLVVAFFFLILTSQNAMTTTLLRAIGARPAYLVRALILQIVVVMAAGVALGVVLTLAVEAAARDSVPTDLDPATLAATVGAVTALALGGGLVSIRRVLRVDPLRATVNAGRTL
;
A
#
# COMPACT_ATOMS: atom_id res chain seq x y z
N VAL A 1 0.89 -45.58 -7.04
CA VAL A 1 0.50 -44.15 -7.08
C VAL A 1 -0.56 -44.02 -8.16
N VAL A 2 -1.82 -43.85 -7.80
CA VAL A 2 -2.87 -43.55 -8.78
C VAL A 2 -2.62 -42.11 -9.20
N LEU A 3 -2.23 -41.89 -10.45
CA LEU A 3 -2.08 -40.53 -10.97
C LEU A 3 -3.48 -39.92 -11.05
N PRO A 4 -3.73 -38.76 -10.42
CA PRO A 4 -5.02 -38.10 -10.54
C PRO A 4 -5.29 -37.81 -12.01
N SER A 5 -6.38 -38.37 -12.52
CA SER A 5 -6.83 -38.19 -13.90
C SER A 5 -7.69 -36.92 -13.92
N ILE A 6 -7.23 -35.87 -14.58
CA ILE A 6 -7.96 -34.60 -14.68
C ILE A 6 -8.60 -34.52 -16.07
N ILE A 7 -9.91 -34.25 -16.11
CA ILE A 7 -10.65 -34.04 -17.35
C ILE A 7 -11.25 -32.63 -17.32
N GLY A 8 -10.92 -31.82 -18.33
CA GLY A 8 -11.51 -30.51 -18.51
C GLY A 8 -12.84 -30.61 -19.24
N VAL A 9 -13.92 -30.12 -18.62
CA VAL A 9 -15.26 -30.04 -19.25
C VAL A 9 -15.64 -28.57 -19.42
N ARG A 10 -16.08 -28.19 -20.62
CA ARG A 10 -16.57 -26.84 -20.89
C ARG A 10 -18.11 -26.86 -20.91
N PRO A 11 -18.80 -26.09 -20.04
CA PRO A 11 -20.25 -25.94 -20.10
C PRO A 11 -20.67 -25.31 -21.43
N GLU A 12 -21.84 -25.70 -21.94
CA GLU A 12 -22.50 -24.98 -23.02
C GLU A 12 -22.89 -23.55 -22.58
N PRO A 13 -22.95 -22.58 -23.51
CA PRO A 13 -23.33 -21.21 -23.18
C PRO A 13 -24.70 -21.15 -22.47
N GLY A 14 -24.74 -20.53 -21.29
CA GLY A 14 -25.97 -20.36 -20.49
C GLY A 14 -26.18 -21.39 -19.38
N ILE A 15 -25.28 -22.39 -19.25
CA ILE A 15 -25.29 -23.32 -18.10
C ILE A 15 -24.43 -22.76 -16.97
N ASP A 16 -25.00 -22.65 -15.77
CA ASP A 16 -24.25 -22.29 -14.56
C ASP A 16 -23.19 -23.36 -14.22
N PRO A 17 -21.91 -22.98 -14.09
CA PRO A 17 -20.84 -23.91 -13.73
C PRO A 17 -21.09 -24.65 -12.41
N GLY A 18 -21.70 -24.01 -11.40
CA GLY A 18 -22.00 -24.64 -10.11
C GLY A 18 -23.11 -25.69 -10.20
N ALA A 19 -24.13 -25.44 -11.01
CA ALA A 19 -25.15 -26.43 -11.33
C ALA A 19 -24.57 -27.62 -12.12
N LEU A 20 -23.62 -27.37 -13.03
CA LEU A 20 -22.98 -28.43 -13.81
C LEU A 20 -22.11 -29.35 -12.94
N THR A 21 -21.32 -28.81 -12.01
CA THR A 21 -20.51 -29.64 -11.10
C THR A 21 -21.39 -30.53 -10.24
N THR A 22 -22.47 -29.97 -9.69
CA THR A 22 -23.46 -30.72 -8.90
C THR A 22 -24.10 -31.87 -9.70
N ARG A 23 -24.33 -31.67 -11.01
CA ARG A 23 -24.86 -32.71 -11.89
C ARG A 23 -23.84 -33.82 -12.15
N ILE A 24 -22.58 -33.45 -12.41
CA ILE A 24 -21.49 -34.40 -12.66
C ILE A 24 -21.24 -35.27 -11.42
N ASP A 25 -21.18 -34.68 -10.22
CA ASP A 25 -20.99 -35.43 -8.97
C ASP A 25 -22.10 -36.44 -8.68
N ARG A 26 -23.32 -36.17 -9.16
CA ARG A 26 -24.47 -37.07 -9.00
C ARG A 26 -24.50 -38.19 -10.04
N GLU A 27 -24.16 -37.88 -11.29
CA GLU A 27 -24.31 -38.81 -12.41
C GLU A 27 -23.08 -39.72 -12.59
N VAL A 28 -21.90 -39.27 -12.16
CA VAL A 28 -20.66 -40.02 -12.33
C VAL A 28 -20.12 -40.41 -10.95
N PRO A 29 -20.22 -41.68 -10.54
CA PRO A 29 -19.68 -42.12 -9.26
C PRO A 29 -18.14 -42.13 -9.28
N GLY A 30 -17.53 -41.58 -8.23
CA GLY A 30 -16.07 -41.59 -8.03
C GLY A 30 -15.30 -40.41 -8.65
N VAL A 31 -15.99 -39.37 -9.10
CA VAL A 31 -15.37 -38.10 -9.51
C VAL A 31 -15.76 -36.97 -8.56
N GLU A 32 -14.92 -35.94 -8.51
CA GLU A 32 -15.17 -34.69 -7.79
C GLU A 32 -15.08 -33.55 -8.80
N ALA A 33 -16.22 -32.93 -9.09
CA ALA A 33 -16.33 -31.85 -10.05
C ALA A 33 -16.11 -30.50 -9.36
N LEU A 34 -15.02 -29.84 -9.71
CA LEU A 34 -14.68 -28.51 -9.19
C LEU A 34 -14.94 -27.45 -10.26
N THR A 35 -15.48 -26.30 -9.86
CA THR A 35 -15.49 -25.13 -10.74
C THR A 35 -14.06 -24.63 -10.95
N ARG A 36 -13.80 -23.91 -12.03
CA ARG A 36 -12.46 -23.37 -12.33
C ARG A 36 -11.90 -22.54 -11.16
N GLU A 37 -12.75 -21.73 -10.53
CA GLU A 37 -12.39 -20.90 -9.37
C GLU A 37 -12.01 -21.74 -8.15
N ARG A 38 -12.83 -22.74 -7.81
CA ARG A 38 -12.56 -23.69 -6.72
C ARG A 38 -11.29 -24.48 -6.97
N ALA A 39 -11.11 -25.01 -8.18
CA ALA A 39 -9.93 -25.78 -8.57
C ALA A 39 -8.63 -24.95 -8.46
N VAL A 40 -8.70 -23.65 -8.74
CA VAL A 40 -7.56 -22.73 -8.56
C VAL A 40 -7.31 -22.44 -7.07
N GLN A 41 -8.37 -22.19 -6.28
CA GLN A 41 -8.25 -21.88 -4.85
C GLN A 41 -7.78 -23.08 -4.02
N GLU A 42 -8.22 -24.29 -4.36
CA GLU A 42 -7.87 -25.52 -3.65
C GLU A 42 -6.51 -26.06 -4.09
N ASN A 43 -5.87 -25.46 -5.11
CA ASN A 43 -4.53 -25.83 -5.52
C ASN A 43 -3.51 -25.39 -4.45
N PRO A 44 -2.82 -26.33 -3.78
CA PRO A 44 -1.87 -26.00 -2.72
C PRO A 44 -0.69 -25.15 -3.23
N GLY A 45 -0.34 -25.24 -4.52
CA GLY A 45 0.66 -24.38 -5.15
C GLY A 45 0.21 -22.92 -5.23
N VAL A 46 -1.06 -22.66 -5.52
CA VAL A 46 -1.61 -21.29 -5.59
C VAL A 46 -1.66 -20.67 -4.19
N GLN A 47 -2.15 -21.41 -3.19
CA GLN A 47 -2.19 -20.92 -1.82
C GLN A 47 -0.79 -20.60 -1.27
N GLY A 48 0.20 -21.47 -1.53
CA GLY A 48 1.59 -21.24 -1.12
C GLY A 48 2.19 -19.98 -1.74
N VAL A 49 1.94 -19.75 -3.04
CA VAL A 49 2.40 -18.55 -3.75
C VAL A 49 1.70 -17.30 -3.24
N SER A 50 0.36 -17.32 -3.10
CA SER A 50 -0.41 -16.19 -2.59
C SER A 50 -0.01 -15.79 -1.17
N ASN A 51 0.21 -16.75 -0.28
CA ASN A 51 0.68 -16.47 1.09
C ASN A 51 2.06 -15.83 1.08
N SER A 52 3.00 -16.36 0.29
CA SER A 52 4.35 -15.81 0.16
C SER A 52 4.32 -14.39 -0.40
N ALA A 53 3.50 -14.14 -1.42
CA ALA A 53 3.30 -12.81 -2.00
C ALA A 53 2.75 -11.82 -0.97
N ASN A 54 1.73 -12.22 -0.19
CA ASN A 54 1.15 -11.38 0.85
C ASN A 54 2.15 -11.01 1.95
N VAL A 55 3.03 -11.93 2.35
CA VAL A 55 4.09 -11.65 3.33
C VAL A 55 5.10 -10.64 2.76
N ILE A 56 5.55 -10.83 1.52
CA ILE A 56 6.49 -9.92 0.86
C ILE A 56 5.87 -8.52 0.71
N LEU A 57 4.62 -8.44 0.26
CA LEU A 57 3.89 -7.18 0.14
C LEU A 57 3.73 -6.50 1.50
N GLY A 58 3.35 -7.25 2.54
CA GLY A 58 3.24 -6.73 3.90
C GLY A 58 4.56 -6.14 4.42
N LEU A 59 5.68 -6.83 4.19
CA LEU A 59 7.01 -6.34 4.55
C LEU A 59 7.39 -5.09 3.76
N ALA A 60 7.12 -5.07 2.45
CA ALA A 60 7.37 -3.90 1.61
C ALA A 60 6.57 -2.68 2.10
N PHE A 61 5.29 -2.88 2.44
CA PHE A 61 4.44 -1.84 3.03
C PHE A 61 5.00 -1.28 4.34
N LEU A 62 5.48 -2.17 5.23
CA LEU A 62 6.10 -1.77 6.48
C LEU A 62 7.34 -0.90 6.24
N VAL A 63 8.23 -1.34 5.35
CA VAL A 63 9.48 -0.61 5.03
C VAL A 63 9.17 0.75 4.41
N VAL A 64 8.26 0.81 3.43
CA VAL A 64 7.85 2.09 2.80
C VAL A 64 7.28 3.04 3.84
N THR A 65 6.39 2.56 4.71
CA THR A 65 5.80 3.39 5.78
C THR A 65 6.88 3.94 6.72
N LEU A 66 7.85 3.11 7.09
CA LEU A 66 8.96 3.51 7.96
C LEU A 66 9.86 4.57 7.29
N VAL A 67 10.23 4.36 6.03
CA VAL A 67 11.05 5.28 5.24
C VAL A 67 10.35 6.64 5.08
N VAL A 68 9.05 6.64 4.75
CA VAL A 68 8.25 7.86 4.65
C VAL A 68 8.20 8.61 5.98
N ALA A 69 8.00 7.91 7.11
CA ALA A 69 8.00 8.54 8.43
C ALA A 69 9.36 9.18 8.79
N PHE A 70 10.46 8.49 8.48
CA PHE A 70 11.82 9.03 8.66
C PHE A 70 12.12 10.21 7.75
N PHE A 71 11.69 10.14 6.49
CA PHE A 71 11.87 11.23 5.55
C PHE A 71 11.17 12.50 6.05
N PHE A 72 9.92 12.39 6.53
CA PHE A 72 9.23 13.52 7.14
C PHE A 72 9.87 14.01 8.43
N LEU A 73 10.43 13.11 9.25
CA LEU A 73 11.16 13.49 10.46
C LEU A 73 12.39 14.33 10.12
N ILE A 74 13.16 13.91 9.13
CA ILE A 74 14.34 14.63 8.64
C ILE A 74 13.92 15.97 8.02
N LEU A 75 12.91 15.99 7.15
CA LEU A 75 12.41 17.21 6.52
C LEU A 75 11.93 18.23 7.55
N THR A 76 11.24 17.76 8.60
CA THR A 76 10.79 18.60 9.71
C THR A 76 11.98 19.16 10.50
N SER A 77 12.99 18.32 10.79
CA SER A 77 14.20 18.73 11.49
C SER A 77 15.02 19.76 10.70
N GLN A 78 15.16 19.56 9.39
CA GLN A 78 15.89 20.48 8.50
C GLN A 78 15.21 21.85 8.39
N ASN A 79 13.88 21.90 8.34
CA ASN A 79 13.12 23.16 8.29
C ASN A 79 13.01 23.88 9.63
N ALA A 80 13.26 23.19 10.75
CA ALA A 80 13.31 23.83 12.06
C ALA A 80 14.42 24.91 12.11
N MET A 81 15.60 24.65 11.53
CA MET A 81 16.73 25.61 11.52
C MET A 81 16.43 26.89 10.72
N THR A 82 15.78 26.78 9.57
CA THR A 82 15.43 27.94 8.73
C THR A 82 14.29 28.76 9.36
N THR A 83 13.40 28.09 10.09
CA THR A 83 12.31 28.72 10.83
C THR A 83 12.82 29.54 12.03
N THR A 84 13.87 29.10 12.73
CA THR A 84 14.49 29.86 13.83
C THR A 84 15.09 31.18 13.35
N LEU A 85 15.74 31.18 12.18
CA LEU A 85 16.28 32.39 11.57
C LEU A 85 15.18 33.38 11.14
N LEU A 86 14.09 32.91 10.53
CA LEU A 86 12.94 33.75 10.17
C LEU A 86 12.19 34.29 11.41
N ARG A 87 12.19 33.52 12.51
CA ARG A 87 11.69 33.97 13.82
C ARG A 87 12.54 35.11 14.39
N ALA A 88 13.85 35.09 14.19
CA ALA A 88 14.75 36.16 14.63
C ALA A 88 14.47 37.50 13.93
N ILE A 89 13.79 37.48 12.77
CA ILE A 89 13.39 38.67 11.99
C ILE A 89 11.92 39.07 12.30
N GLY A 90 11.24 38.38 13.23
CA GLY A 90 9.90 38.77 13.71
C GLY A 90 8.71 38.07 13.02
N ALA A 91 8.94 37.00 12.26
CA ALA A 91 7.87 36.27 11.60
C ALA A 91 6.93 35.54 12.59
N ARG A 92 5.61 35.64 12.37
CA ARG A 92 4.58 35.01 13.21
C ARG A 92 4.68 33.48 13.14
N PRO A 93 4.75 32.75 14.27
CA PRO A 93 4.91 31.29 14.31
C PRO A 93 3.79 30.51 13.59
N ALA A 94 2.58 31.08 13.50
CA ALA A 94 1.46 30.46 12.79
C ALA A 94 1.64 30.36 11.26
N TYR A 95 2.37 31.30 10.65
CA TYR A 95 2.61 31.28 9.19
C TYR A 95 3.59 30.15 8.81
N LEU A 96 4.61 29.93 9.64
CA LEU A 96 5.64 28.91 9.45
C LEU A 96 5.07 27.49 9.55
N VAL A 97 4.21 27.23 10.54
CA VAL A 97 3.51 25.94 10.68
C VAL A 97 2.62 25.66 9.46
N ARG A 98 1.92 26.69 8.96
CA ARG A 98 1.05 26.56 7.78
C ARG A 98 1.84 26.26 6.51
N ALA A 99 3.00 26.90 6.33
CA ALA A 99 3.89 26.65 5.22
C ALA A 99 4.45 25.21 5.24
N LEU A 100 4.85 24.72 6.42
CA LEU A 100 5.34 23.35 6.58
C LEU A 100 4.25 22.31 6.26
N ILE A 101 3.02 22.53 6.73
CA ILE A 101 1.88 21.66 6.41
C ILE A 101 1.61 21.65 4.90
N LEU A 102 1.61 22.81 4.24
CA LEU A 102 1.41 22.90 2.80
C LEU A 102 2.50 22.14 2.03
N GLN A 103 3.77 22.28 2.43
CA GLN A 103 4.87 21.55 1.82
C GLN A 103 4.70 20.03 1.94
N ILE A 104 4.34 19.54 3.13
CA ILE A 104 4.07 18.11 3.36
C ILE A 104 2.96 17.62 2.44
N VAL A 105 1.86 18.37 2.34
CA VAL A 105 0.72 18.03 1.48
C VAL A 105 1.12 17.97 0.00
N VAL A 106 1.89 18.95 -0.48
CA VAL A 106 2.34 19.00 -1.88
C VAL A 106 3.28 17.85 -2.21
N VAL A 107 4.25 17.56 -1.33
CA VAL A 107 5.18 16.43 -1.52
C VAL A 107 4.44 15.09 -1.51
N MET A 108 3.47 14.91 -0.61
CA MET A 108 2.60 13.73 -0.57
C MET A 108 1.80 13.58 -1.85
N ALA A 109 1.16 14.65 -2.32
CA ALA A 109 0.35 14.63 -3.53
C ALA A 109 1.19 14.26 -4.76
N ALA A 110 2.40 14.82 -4.90
CA ALA A 110 3.32 14.49 -5.97
C ALA A 110 3.77 13.02 -5.91
N GLY A 111 4.07 12.51 -4.72
CA GLY A 111 4.45 11.10 -4.52
C GLY A 111 3.33 10.12 -4.91
N VAL A 112 2.09 10.41 -4.49
CA VAL A 112 0.92 9.59 -4.88
C VAL A 112 0.69 9.64 -6.38
N ALA A 113 0.74 10.82 -6.99
CA ALA A 113 0.56 10.97 -8.44
C ALA A 113 1.61 10.17 -9.22
N LEU A 114 2.89 10.26 -8.84
CA LEU A 114 3.96 9.47 -9.45
C LEU A 114 3.76 7.96 -9.26
N GLY A 115 3.33 7.53 -8.07
CA GLY A 115 3.02 6.13 -7.79
C GLY A 115 1.94 5.58 -8.71
N VAL A 116 0.82 6.30 -8.87
CA VAL A 116 -0.27 5.91 -9.77
C VAL A 116 0.20 5.82 -11.22
N VAL A 117 0.96 6.80 -11.71
CA VAL A 117 1.51 6.79 -13.07
C VAL A 117 2.41 5.58 -13.30
N LEU A 118 3.27 5.25 -12.34
CA LEU A 118 4.14 4.07 -12.43
C LEU A 118 3.35 2.77 -12.44
N THR A 119 2.30 2.65 -11.62
CA THR A 119 1.43 1.47 -11.62
C THR A 119 0.76 1.26 -12.97
N LEU A 120 0.20 2.33 -13.56
CA LEU A 120 -0.41 2.28 -14.89
C LEU A 120 0.61 1.96 -16.00
N ALA A 121 1.84 2.47 -15.88
CA ALA A 121 2.91 2.17 -16.83
C ALA A 121 3.32 0.68 -16.77
N VAL A 122 3.41 0.11 -15.56
CA VAL A 122 3.70 -1.31 -15.37
C VAL A 122 2.56 -2.18 -15.92
N GLU A 123 1.30 -1.80 -15.67
CA GLU A 123 0.14 -2.49 -16.24
C GLU A 123 0.19 -2.49 -17.78
N ALA A 124 0.43 -1.33 -18.38
CA ALA A 124 0.51 -1.20 -19.83
C ALA A 124 1.63 -2.07 -20.43
N ALA A 125 2.79 -2.15 -19.76
CA ALA A 125 3.90 -3.02 -20.18
C ALA A 125 3.61 -4.51 -19.95
N ALA A 126 2.83 -4.84 -18.91
CA ALA A 126 2.51 -6.22 -18.56
C ALA A 126 1.35 -6.81 -19.39
N ARG A 127 0.49 -5.99 -20.01
CA ARG A 127 -0.69 -6.43 -20.79
C ARG A 127 -0.39 -7.51 -21.82
N ASP A 128 0.76 -7.43 -22.49
CA ASP A 128 1.14 -8.38 -23.54
C ASP A 128 1.65 -9.73 -23.00
N SER A 129 2.06 -9.78 -21.73
CA SER A 129 2.71 -10.96 -21.13
C SER A 129 1.86 -11.64 -20.06
N VAL A 130 1.00 -10.90 -19.36
CA VAL A 130 0.09 -11.43 -18.33
C VAL A 130 -1.28 -10.77 -18.51
N PRO A 131 -2.36 -11.54 -18.78
CA PRO A 131 -3.72 -11.00 -18.77
C PRO A 131 -4.01 -10.51 -17.35
N THR A 132 -3.95 -9.19 -17.17
CA THR A 132 -4.10 -8.56 -15.86
C THR A 132 -5.45 -7.84 -15.84
N ASP A 133 -6.41 -8.40 -15.12
CA ASP A 133 -7.66 -7.70 -14.83
C ASP A 133 -7.42 -6.75 -13.65
N LEU A 134 -6.96 -5.52 -13.94
CA LEU A 134 -6.93 -4.47 -12.92
C LEU A 134 -8.36 -3.97 -12.67
N ASP A 135 -8.93 -4.46 -11.57
CA ASP A 135 -10.16 -3.91 -11.03
C ASP A 135 -9.90 -2.51 -10.43
N PRO A 136 -10.56 -1.45 -10.93
CA PRO A 136 -10.43 -0.10 -10.41
C PRO A 136 -10.75 0.01 -8.91
N ALA A 137 -11.66 -0.81 -8.39
CA ALA A 137 -12.02 -0.79 -6.98
C ALA A 137 -10.86 -1.29 -6.10
N THR A 138 -10.20 -2.38 -6.51
CA THR A 138 -9.01 -2.92 -5.84
C THR A 138 -7.84 -1.94 -5.90
N LEU A 139 -7.63 -1.28 -7.04
CA LEU A 139 -6.62 -0.23 -7.20
C LEU A 139 -6.89 0.95 -6.25
N ALA A 140 -8.12 1.46 -6.24
CA ALA A 140 -8.52 2.57 -5.39
C ALA A 140 -8.40 2.22 -3.90
N ALA A 141 -8.80 1.01 -3.50
CA ALA A 141 -8.65 0.53 -2.13
C ALA A 141 -7.17 0.46 -1.72
N THR A 142 -6.29 -0.05 -2.59
CA THR A 142 -4.85 -0.13 -2.34
C THR A 142 -4.22 1.25 -2.22
N VAL A 143 -4.50 2.15 -3.17
CA VAL A 143 -4.01 3.54 -3.14
C VAL A 143 -4.52 4.26 -1.89
N GLY A 144 -5.80 4.07 -1.53
CA GLY A 144 -6.39 4.59 -0.31
C GLY A 144 -5.68 4.10 0.94
N ALA A 145 -5.42 2.80 1.04
CA ALA A 145 -4.70 2.19 2.16
C ALA A 145 -3.26 2.71 2.28
N VAL A 146 -2.52 2.78 1.17
CA VAL A 146 -1.15 3.34 1.13
C VAL A 146 -1.16 4.79 1.59
N THR A 147 -2.11 5.58 1.07
CA THR A 147 -2.22 7.01 1.39
C THR A 147 -2.57 7.20 2.86
N ALA A 148 -3.51 6.42 3.40
CA ALA A 148 -3.89 6.46 4.81
C ALA A 148 -2.71 6.12 5.73
N LEU A 149 -1.94 5.08 5.39
CA LEU A 149 -0.73 4.69 6.13
C LEU A 149 0.33 5.79 6.09
N ALA A 150 0.57 6.38 4.92
CA ALA A 150 1.56 7.44 4.76
C ALA A 150 1.16 8.74 5.49
N LEU A 151 -0.12 9.12 5.42
CA LEU A 151 -0.66 10.24 6.18
C LEU A 151 -0.59 9.99 7.70
N GLY A 152 -0.93 8.76 8.13
CA GLY A 152 -0.80 8.34 9.53
C GLY A 152 0.65 8.43 10.03
N GLY A 153 1.61 7.94 9.24
CA GLY A 153 3.04 8.04 9.53
C GLY A 153 3.53 9.49 9.62
N GLY A 154 3.09 10.35 8.70
CA GLY A 154 3.37 11.80 8.74
C GLY A 154 2.81 12.48 9.99
N LEU A 155 1.56 12.18 10.36
CA LEU A 155 0.89 12.75 11.53
C LEU A 155 1.56 12.32 12.85
N VAL A 156 2.01 11.06 12.93
CA VAL A 156 2.81 10.55 14.06
C VAL A 156 4.16 11.26 14.16
N SER A 157 4.82 11.51 13.02
CA SER A 157 6.09 12.24 12.96
C SER A 157 5.94 13.68 13.46
N ILE A 158 4.89 14.39 13.01
CA ILE A 158 4.55 15.75 13.47
C ILE A 158 4.27 15.76 14.98
N ARG A 159 3.47 14.81 15.49
CA ARG A 159 3.19 14.69 16.93
C ARG A 159 4.46 14.45 17.76
N ARG A 160 5.41 13.66 17.23
CA ARG A 160 6.67 13.39 17.92
C ARG A 160 7.55 14.64 18.00
N VAL A 161 7.67 15.40 16.92
CA VAL A 161 8.41 16.68 16.93
C VAL A 161 7.77 17.68 17.89
N LEU A 162 6.44 17.83 17.85
CA LEU A 162 5.72 18.76 18.76
C LEU A 162 5.79 18.34 20.24
N ARG A 163 5.91 17.03 20.53
CA ARG A 163 6.13 16.53 21.91
C ARG A 163 7.57 16.67 22.38
N VAL A 164 8.55 16.64 21.48
CA VAL A 164 9.98 16.68 21.83
C VAL A 164 10.46 18.12 22.10
N ASP A 165 9.79 19.15 21.57
CA ASP A 165 10.19 20.55 21.77
C ASP A 165 9.11 21.46 22.40
N PRO A 166 8.95 21.42 23.74
CA PRO A 166 8.55 22.64 24.43
C PRO A 166 9.53 23.12 25.53
N LEU A 167 10.53 22.33 25.94
CA LEU A 167 11.32 22.63 27.16
C LEU A 167 12.85 22.57 27.02
N ARG A 168 13.41 22.15 25.88
CA ARG A 168 14.89 22.11 25.72
C ARG A 168 15.50 23.38 25.15
N ALA A 169 14.69 24.32 24.67
CA ALA A 169 15.16 25.58 24.10
C ALA A 169 15.61 26.64 25.14
N THR A 170 15.39 26.45 26.44
CA THR A 170 15.71 27.48 27.46
C THR A 170 16.92 27.18 28.35
N VAL A 171 17.52 25.98 28.33
CA VAL A 171 18.58 25.61 29.29
C VAL A 171 20.00 25.70 28.73
N ASN A 172 20.20 25.57 27.41
CA ASN A 172 21.56 25.53 26.83
C ASN A 172 22.03 26.83 26.15
N ALA A 173 21.17 27.86 26.05
CA ALA A 173 21.55 29.15 25.46
C ALA A 173 22.36 30.06 26.42
N GLY A 174 22.52 29.68 27.69
CA GLY A 174 23.18 30.50 28.72
C GLY A 174 24.53 29.99 29.24
N ARG A 175 25.13 28.97 28.61
CA ARG A 175 26.37 28.35 29.11
C ARG A 175 27.63 28.59 28.27
N THR A 176 27.54 29.42 27.23
CA THR A 176 28.68 29.75 26.35
C THR A 176 28.91 31.26 26.19
N LEU A 177 28.54 32.06 27.19
CA LEU A 177 29.02 33.43 27.33
C LEU A 177 29.76 33.56 28.67
#